data_AF-A0A842Q2X4-F1
#
_entry.id   AF-A0A842Q2X4-F1
#
_cell.length_a   1.000
_cell.length_b   1.000
_cell.length_c   1.000
_cell.angle_alpha   90.00
_cell.angle_beta   90.00
_cell.angle_gamma   90.00
#
_symmetry.space_group_name_H-M   'P 1'
#
loop_
_entity.id
_entity.type
_entity.pdbx_description
1 polymer ?
#
loop_
_entity_poly.entity_id
_entity_poly.type
_entity_poly.pdbx_seq_one_letter_code
_entity_poly.pdbx_strand_id
1 'polypeptide(L)'
;MTDRSVIFIKDHHLLTTVSLKVSSMNMNAPLAALVVATAGGILQIGGASWDVTSHILRQPETFFTPSHTILYTGAGLTTIAAIIGITTSLKNKEEIRSRSFYTAFKLLIIGAAIQLISGPGDFVWHSVFGVDGLMSPPHLALATGILINSIAAVIGLARILPHMQSKKNQTLVRTA
;
A
#
# COMPACT_ATOMS: atom_id res chain seq x y z
N MET A 1 28.04 -10.27 14.84
CA MET A 1 27.50 -11.49 15.48
C MET A 1 26.60 -12.21 14.49
N THR A 2 27.04 -13.38 14.00
CA THR A 2 26.23 -14.30 13.18
C THR A 2 25.28 -15.06 14.08
N ASP A 3 23.99 -15.01 13.80
CA ASP A 3 22.98 -15.81 14.48
C ASP A 3 23.25 -17.28 14.17
N ARG A 4 23.60 -18.09 15.18
CA ARG A 4 23.92 -19.51 15.05
C ARG A 4 22.80 -20.31 15.70
N SER A 5 21.92 -20.91 14.89
CA SER A 5 21.00 -21.94 15.37
C SER A 5 21.71 -23.30 15.31
N VAL A 6 21.77 -23.99 16.45
CA VAL A 6 22.37 -25.33 16.60
C VAL A 6 21.24 -26.35 16.68
N ILE A 7 21.21 -27.32 15.77
CA ILE A 7 20.29 -28.47 15.82
C ILE A 7 21.03 -29.63 16.47
N PHE A 8 20.50 -30.18 17.55
CA PHE A 8 21.09 -31.32 18.27
C PHE A 8 20.53 -32.64 17.73
N ILE A 9 21.38 -33.43 17.07
CA ILE A 9 21.11 -34.84 16.77
C ILE A 9 22.16 -35.66 17.52
N LYS A 10 21.67 -36.67 18.24
CA LYS A 10 22.43 -37.50 19.17
C LYS A 10 23.60 -38.21 18.47
N ASP A 11 24.78 -38.08 19.06
CA ASP A 11 25.99 -38.91 18.92
C ASP A 11 26.97 -38.73 17.73
N HIS A 12 26.83 -37.74 16.84
CA HIS A 12 27.94 -37.37 15.94
C HIS A 12 28.02 -35.86 15.67
N HIS A 13 29.16 -35.25 16.02
CA HIS A 13 29.45 -33.84 15.80
C HIS A 13 29.73 -33.55 14.32
N LEU A 14 28.67 -33.52 13.50
CA LEU A 14 28.73 -32.99 12.14
C LEU A 14 28.35 -31.50 12.19
N LEU A 15 29.34 -30.62 12.22
CA LEU A 15 29.13 -29.18 12.07
C LEU A 15 28.78 -28.87 10.61
N THR A 16 27.55 -29.16 10.22
CA THR A 16 27.04 -28.75 8.90
C THR A 16 26.62 -27.29 9.01
N THR A 17 27.51 -26.37 8.68
CA THR A 17 27.15 -24.96 8.47
C THR A 17 26.32 -24.87 7.19
N VAL A 18 25.00 -24.98 7.31
CA VAL A 18 24.09 -24.60 6.23
C VAL A 18 24.12 -23.08 6.16
N SER A 19 24.93 -22.53 5.26
CA SER A 19 24.84 -21.12 4.88
C SER A 19 23.54 -20.95 4.12
N LEU A 20 22.45 -20.66 4.84
CA LEU A 20 21.22 -20.19 4.20
C LEU A 20 21.58 -18.88 3.53
N LYS A 21 21.73 -18.93 2.20
CA LYS A 21 21.87 -17.75 1.36
C LYS A 21 20.55 -17.01 1.39
N VAL A 22 20.28 -16.29 2.47
CA VAL A 22 19.17 -15.36 2.56
C VAL A 22 19.54 -14.21 1.63
N SER A 23 19.08 -14.30 0.39
CA SER A 23 19.16 -13.22 -0.58
C SER A 23 18.47 -12.02 0.05
N SER A 24 19.24 -11.02 0.45
CA SER A 24 18.70 -9.85 1.13
C SER A 24 17.77 -9.12 0.14
N MET A 25 16.48 -9.05 0.45
CA MET A 25 15.52 -8.41 -0.43
C MET A 25 15.85 -6.93 -0.67
N ASN A 26 15.59 -6.47 -1.90
CA ASN A 26 15.65 -5.07 -2.27
C ASN A 26 14.46 -4.32 -1.66
N MET A 27 14.73 -3.51 -0.64
CA MET A 27 13.72 -2.73 0.08
C MET A 27 13.23 -1.49 -0.69
N ASN A 28 13.84 -1.16 -1.83
CA ASN A 28 13.47 0.01 -2.62
C ASN A 28 12.08 -0.14 -3.25
N ALA A 29 11.71 -1.35 -3.69
CA ALA A 29 10.40 -1.61 -4.27
C ALA A 29 9.24 -1.42 -3.25
N PRO A 30 9.26 -2.04 -2.06
CA PRO A 30 8.22 -1.80 -1.07
C PRO A 30 8.21 -0.35 -0.55
N LEU A 31 9.38 0.30 -0.44
CA LEU A 31 9.43 1.72 -0.10
C LEU A 31 8.79 2.61 -1.19
N ALA A 32 9.14 2.38 -2.46
CA ALA A 32 8.57 3.10 -3.59
C ALA A 32 7.05 2.93 -3.66
N ALA A 33 6.54 1.71 -3.42
CA ALA A 33 5.11 1.45 -3.34
C ALA A 33 4.43 2.34 -2.28
N LEU A 34 5.02 2.48 -1.09
CA LEU A 34 4.46 3.31 -0.03
C LEU A 34 4.48 4.80 -0.39
N VAL A 35 5.56 5.28 -1.03
CA VAL A 35 5.65 6.67 -1.51
C VAL A 35 4.61 6.94 -2.61
N VAL A 36 4.45 6.02 -3.56
CA VAL A 36 3.43 6.10 -4.62
C VAL A 36 2.03 6.11 -4.03
N ALA A 37 1.76 5.27 -3.02
CA ALA A 37 0.48 5.28 -2.31
C ALA A 37 0.20 6.61 -1.60
N THR A 38 1.22 7.22 -0.98
CA THR A 38 1.08 8.56 -0.38
C THR A 38 0.73 9.61 -1.42
N ALA A 39 1.43 9.64 -2.55
CA ALA A 39 1.10 10.55 -3.66
C ALA A 39 -0.33 10.32 -4.18
N GLY A 40 -0.72 9.05 -4.34
CA GLY A 40 -2.08 8.67 -4.72
C GLY A 40 -3.14 9.14 -3.72
N GLY A 41 -2.88 9.02 -2.42
CA GLY A 41 -3.77 9.52 -1.37
C GLY A 41 -3.93 11.04 -1.41
N ILE A 42 -2.85 11.80 -1.62
CA ILE A 42 -2.91 13.26 -1.74
C ILE A 42 -3.76 13.68 -2.95
N LEU A 43 -3.56 13.04 -4.11
CA LEU A 43 -4.39 13.30 -5.28
C LEU A 43 -5.86 12.96 -5.02
N GLN A 44 -6.14 11.83 -4.36
CA GLN A 44 -7.53 11.46 -4.05
C GLN A 44 -8.20 12.45 -3.11
N ILE A 45 -7.51 12.96 -2.09
CA ILE A 45 -8.08 13.96 -1.16
C ILE A 45 -8.38 15.27 -1.91
N GLY A 46 -7.45 15.72 -2.76
CA GLY A 46 -7.64 16.91 -3.57
C GLY A 46 -8.77 16.76 -4.60
N GLY A 47 -8.79 15.64 -5.31
CA GLY A 47 -9.84 15.29 -6.26
C GLY A 47 -11.21 15.18 -5.59
N ALA A 48 -11.32 14.46 -4.47
CA ALA A 48 -12.56 14.33 -3.70
C ALA A 48 -13.08 15.69 -3.22
N SER A 49 -12.20 16.57 -2.75
CA SER A 49 -12.59 17.91 -2.28
C SER A 49 -13.15 18.76 -3.43
N TRP A 50 -12.51 18.68 -4.61
CA TRP A 50 -13.01 19.35 -5.82
C TRP A 50 -14.33 18.74 -6.27
N ASP A 51 -14.45 17.43 -6.27
CA ASP A 51 -15.64 16.70 -6.67
C ASP A 51 -16.87 17.09 -5.83
N VAL A 52 -16.72 17.03 -4.52
CA VAL A 52 -17.74 17.48 -3.55
C VAL A 52 -18.14 18.94 -3.81
N THR A 53 -17.18 19.81 -4.08
CA THR A 53 -17.46 21.22 -4.39
C THR A 53 -18.25 21.36 -5.68
N SER A 54 -17.92 20.58 -6.71
CA SER A 54 -18.59 20.59 -8.01
C SER A 54 -20.04 20.15 -7.87
N HIS A 55 -20.30 19.10 -7.08
CA HIS A 55 -21.65 18.66 -6.73
C HIS A 55 -22.45 19.72 -5.96
N ILE A 56 -21.85 20.38 -4.95
CA ILE A 56 -22.51 21.47 -4.20
C ILE A 56 -22.88 22.63 -5.13
N LEU A 57 -21.99 22.97 -6.07
CA LEU A 57 -22.21 24.03 -7.05
C LEU A 57 -23.09 23.60 -8.24
N ARG A 58 -23.55 22.34 -8.26
CA ARG A 58 -24.37 21.75 -9.34
C ARG A 58 -23.74 21.94 -10.72
N GLN A 59 -22.42 21.76 -10.81
CA GLN A 59 -21.75 21.77 -12.10
C GLN A 59 -22.21 20.57 -12.96
N PRO A 60 -22.13 20.66 -14.29
CA PRO A 60 -22.50 19.54 -15.15
C PRO A 60 -21.66 18.30 -14.84
N GLU A 61 -22.34 17.22 -14.47
CA GLU A 61 -21.69 15.97 -14.09
C GLU A 61 -21.57 14.99 -15.26
N THR A 62 -20.39 14.37 -15.34
CA THR A 62 -20.11 13.24 -16.23
C THR A 62 -19.12 12.31 -15.54
N PHE A 63 -19.01 11.07 -16.01
CA PHE A 63 -18.02 10.14 -15.47
C PHE A 63 -16.56 10.63 -15.62
N PHE A 64 -16.28 11.55 -16.55
CA PHE A 64 -14.93 12.04 -16.84
C PHE A 64 -14.77 13.54 -16.55
N THR A 65 -15.30 14.01 -15.42
CA THR A 65 -15.00 15.38 -14.97
C THR A 65 -13.53 15.54 -14.60
N PRO A 66 -12.99 16.77 -14.59
CA PRO A 66 -11.64 17.03 -14.10
C PRO A 66 -11.41 16.56 -12.65
N SER A 67 -12.41 16.69 -11.77
CA SER A 67 -12.35 16.20 -10.38
C SER A 67 -12.22 14.68 -10.33
N HIS A 68 -13.09 13.96 -11.06
CA HIS A 68 -13.03 12.51 -11.20
C HIS A 68 -11.70 12.05 -11.79
N THR A 69 -11.15 12.77 -12.77
CA THR A 69 -9.86 12.41 -13.39
C THR A 69 -8.71 12.45 -12.37
N ILE A 70 -8.68 13.44 -11.48
CA ILE A 70 -7.69 13.53 -10.40
C ILE A 70 -7.90 12.41 -9.38
N LEU A 71 -9.15 12.14 -9.00
CA LEU A 71 -9.53 11.01 -8.14
C LEU A 71 -9.05 9.67 -8.72
N TYR A 72 -9.36 9.40 -9.99
CA TYR A 72 -8.98 8.16 -10.68
C TYR A 72 -7.47 8.02 -10.80
N THR A 73 -6.76 9.12 -11.06
CA THR A 73 -5.29 9.12 -11.07
C THR A 73 -4.75 8.68 -9.71
N GLY A 74 -5.27 9.26 -8.63
CA GLY A 74 -4.84 8.89 -7.29
C GLY A 74 -5.22 7.46 -6.90
N ALA A 75 -6.41 6.97 -7.28
CA ALA A 75 -6.85 5.59 -7.09
C ALA A 75 -6.04 4.57 -7.94
N GLY A 76 -5.59 5.01 -9.12
CA GLY A 76 -4.66 4.25 -9.96
C GLY A 76 -3.31 4.09 -9.29
N LEU A 77 -2.74 5.16 -8.72
CA LEU A 77 -1.48 5.10 -7.99
C LEU A 77 -1.56 4.19 -6.75
N THR A 78 -2.62 4.25 -5.96
CA THR A 78 -2.81 3.35 -4.81
C THR A 78 -2.97 1.89 -5.25
N THR A 79 -3.66 1.64 -6.36
CA THR A 79 -3.76 0.31 -6.97
C THR A 79 -2.39 -0.20 -7.44
N ILE A 80 -1.59 0.62 -8.11
CA ILE A 80 -0.23 0.26 -8.53
C ILE A 80 0.63 -0.10 -7.31
N ALA A 81 0.57 0.72 -6.25
CA ALA A 81 1.25 0.42 -5.00
C ALA A 81 0.79 -0.91 -4.37
N ALA A 82 -0.51 -1.23 -4.43
CA ALA A 82 -1.04 -2.51 -3.97
C ALA A 82 -0.45 -3.68 -4.76
N ILE A 83 -0.38 -3.56 -6.09
CA ILE A 83 0.21 -4.57 -6.98
C ILE A 83 1.69 -4.76 -6.67
N ILE A 84 2.45 -3.69 -6.44
CA ILE A 84 3.87 -3.80 -6.03
C ILE A 84 3.98 -4.50 -4.67
N GLY A 85 3.09 -4.19 -3.72
CA GLY A 85 3.00 -4.87 -2.43
C GLY A 85 2.73 -6.38 -2.55
N ILE A 86 1.75 -6.77 -3.38
CA ILE A 86 1.42 -8.17 -3.67
C ILE A 86 2.61 -8.87 -4.31
N THR A 87 3.16 -8.33 -5.39
CA THR A 87 4.26 -8.95 -6.14
C THR A 87 5.51 -9.10 -5.28
N THR A 88 5.84 -8.11 -4.46
CA THR A 88 6.96 -8.18 -3.51
C THR A 88 6.72 -9.25 -2.45
N SER A 89 5.50 -9.33 -1.92
CA SER A 89 5.10 -10.33 -0.93
C SER A 89 5.06 -11.76 -1.48
N LEU A 90 4.80 -11.93 -2.78
CA LEU A 90 4.83 -13.24 -3.43
C LEU A 90 6.26 -13.71 -3.74
N LYS A 91 7.14 -12.79 -4.17
CA LYS A 91 8.54 -13.10 -4.47
C LYS A 91 9.35 -13.46 -3.22
N ASN A 92 9.08 -12.82 -2.09
CA ASN A 92 9.83 -13.01 -0.85
C ASN A 92 8.89 -13.36 0.32
N LYS A 93 8.04 -14.38 0.16
CA LYS A 93 6.96 -14.72 1.10
C LYS A 93 7.40 -14.80 2.56
N GLU A 94 8.43 -15.59 2.86
CA GLU A 94 8.84 -15.80 4.26
C GLU A 94 9.51 -14.56 4.88
N GLU A 95 10.36 -13.87 4.09
CA GLU A 95 11.03 -12.67 4.56
C GLU A 95 10.07 -11.50 4.72
N ILE A 96 9.09 -11.28 3.83
CA ILE A 96 8.13 -10.18 3.91
C ILE A 96 7.10 -10.43 5.02
N ARG A 97 6.49 -11.63 5.05
CA ARG A 97 5.35 -11.91 5.94
C ARG A 97 5.73 -11.89 7.42
N SER A 98 7.01 -12.08 7.73
CA SER A 98 7.56 -11.99 9.08
C SER A 98 7.84 -10.55 9.52
N ARG A 99 7.75 -9.54 8.64
CA ARG A 99 8.03 -8.13 8.98
C ARG A 99 6.78 -7.38 9.41
N SER A 100 6.97 -6.46 10.35
CA SER A 100 5.91 -5.61 10.88
C SER A 100 5.26 -4.69 9.85
N PHE A 101 5.98 -4.30 8.78
CA PHE A 101 5.43 -3.46 7.71
C PHE A 101 4.52 -4.23 6.74
N TYR A 102 4.47 -5.58 6.78
CA TYR A 102 3.57 -6.36 5.92
C TYR A 102 2.09 -6.06 6.16
N THR A 103 1.72 -5.67 7.39
CA THR A 103 0.36 -5.23 7.71
C THR A 103 -0.06 -4.02 6.87
N ALA A 104 0.87 -3.11 6.56
CA ALA A 104 0.59 -1.97 5.69
C ALA A 104 0.15 -2.44 4.29
N PHE A 105 0.86 -3.40 3.69
CA PHE A 105 0.50 -3.91 2.37
C PHE A 105 -0.86 -4.62 2.35
N LYS A 106 -1.23 -5.33 3.43
CA LYS A 106 -2.59 -5.92 3.54
C LYS A 106 -3.66 -4.83 3.50
N LEU A 107 -3.49 -3.78 4.31
CA LEU A 107 -4.43 -2.65 4.36
C LEU A 107 -4.50 -1.95 3.00
N LEU A 108 -3.35 -1.76 2.36
CA LEU A 108 -3.25 -1.09 1.06
C LEU A 108 -4.00 -1.85 -0.06
N ILE A 109 -3.98 -3.18 -0.01
CA ILE A 109 -4.76 -4.03 -0.92
C ILE A 109 -6.26 -3.90 -0.63
N ILE A 110 -6.66 -3.95 0.64
CA ILE A 110 -8.07 -3.84 1.04
C ILE A 110 -8.65 -2.48 0.63
N GLY A 111 -7.93 -1.39 0.94
CA GLY A 111 -8.38 -0.04 0.59
C GLY A 111 -8.45 0.16 -0.92
N ALA A 112 -7.46 -0.32 -1.68
CA ALA A 112 -7.49 -0.26 -3.14
C ALA A 112 -8.69 -1.05 -3.73
N ALA A 113 -8.97 -2.25 -3.23
CA ALA A 113 -10.11 -3.04 -3.69
C ALA A 113 -11.45 -2.31 -3.46
N ILE A 114 -11.62 -1.69 -2.28
CA ILE A 114 -12.81 -0.90 -1.98
C ILE A 114 -12.93 0.29 -2.95
N GLN A 115 -11.85 1.03 -3.19
CA GLN A 115 -11.85 2.17 -4.13
C GLN A 115 -12.25 1.74 -5.56
N LEU A 116 -11.67 0.63 -6.05
CA LEU A 116 -11.95 0.11 -7.39
C LEU A 116 -13.41 -0.33 -7.58
N ILE A 117 -14.06 -0.83 -6.51
CA ILE A 117 -15.49 -1.17 -6.54
C ILE A 117 -16.36 0.09 -6.45
N SER A 118 -15.89 1.09 -5.70
CA SER A 118 -16.65 2.33 -5.47
C SER A 118 -16.83 3.15 -6.75
N GLY A 119 -15.83 3.21 -7.64
CA GLY A 119 -15.92 3.98 -8.88
C GLY A 119 -17.06 3.55 -9.83
N PRO A 120 -17.15 2.26 -10.23
CA PRO A 120 -18.30 1.77 -10.99
C PRO A 120 -19.62 1.89 -10.22
N GLY A 121 -19.59 1.72 -8.90
CA GLY A 121 -20.77 1.90 -8.05
C GLY A 121 -21.31 3.33 -8.09
N ASP A 122 -20.41 4.32 -8.13
CA ASP A 122 -20.74 5.74 -8.24
C ASP A 122 -21.43 6.07 -9.57
N PHE A 123 -20.86 5.58 -10.68
CA PHE A 123 -21.48 5.71 -12.01
C PHE A 123 -22.91 5.13 -12.05
N VAL A 124 -23.09 3.92 -11.53
CA VAL A 124 -24.41 3.28 -11.46
C VAL A 124 -25.36 4.10 -10.59
N TRP A 125 -24.88 4.60 -9.45
CA TRP A 125 -25.68 5.39 -8.54
C TRP A 125 -26.16 6.69 -9.19
N HIS A 126 -25.28 7.46 -9.82
CA HIS A 126 -25.64 8.68 -10.53
C HIS A 126 -26.62 8.42 -11.68
N SER A 127 -26.52 7.27 -12.35
CA SER A 127 -27.44 6.90 -13.44
C SER A 127 -28.88 6.60 -12.97
N VAL A 128 -29.04 6.15 -11.72
CA VAL A 128 -30.34 5.73 -11.16
C VAL A 128 -30.96 6.83 -10.29
N PHE A 129 -30.15 7.46 -9.45
CA PHE A 129 -30.61 8.39 -8.42
C PHE A 129 -30.27 9.86 -8.72
N GLY A 130 -29.46 10.10 -9.76
CA GLY A 130 -28.94 11.43 -10.08
C GLY A 130 -27.73 11.81 -9.23
N VAL A 131 -27.23 13.03 -9.46
CA VAL A 131 -26.07 13.58 -8.76
C VAL A 131 -26.39 13.76 -7.28
N ASP A 132 -25.56 13.17 -6.44
CA ASP A 132 -25.63 13.25 -5.00
C ASP A 132 -24.54 14.18 -4.44
N GLY A 133 -24.54 14.36 -3.11
CA GLY A 133 -23.37 14.92 -2.42
C GLY A 133 -22.51 13.79 -1.82
N LEU A 134 -21.62 14.16 -0.90
CA LEU A 134 -20.67 13.26 -0.21
C LEU A 134 -21.28 12.00 0.46
N MET A 135 -22.59 11.96 0.70
CA MET A 135 -23.23 10.97 1.58
C MET A 135 -23.83 9.76 0.88
N SER A 136 -23.58 9.56 -0.42
CA SER A 136 -24.05 8.34 -1.07
C SER A 136 -23.20 7.13 -0.71
N PRO A 137 -23.77 5.90 -0.79
CA PRO A 137 -23.03 4.69 -0.49
C PRO A 137 -21.71 4.54 -1.26
N PRO A 138 -21.62 4.85 -2.58
CA PRO A 138 -20.36 4.81 -3.32
C PRO A 138 -19.32 5.82 -2.80
N HIS A 139 -19.73 7.06 -2.52
CA HIS A 139 -18.84 8.09 -1.95
C HIS A 139 -18.29 7.68 -0.58
N LEU A 140 -19.12 7.12 0.29
CA LEU A 140 -18.69 6.62 1.61
C LEU A 140 -17.74 5.42 1.49
N ALA A 141 -17.99 4.53 0.54
CA ALA A 141 -17.08 3.42 0.24
C ALA A 141 -15.73 3.94 -0.26
N LEU A 142 -15.73 4.90 -1.20
CA LEU A 142 -14.52 5.52 -1.72
C LEU A 142 -13.71 6.19 -0.61
N ALA A 143 -14.37 7.01 0.22
CA ALA A 143 -13.75 7.68 1.37
C ALA A 143 -13.16 6.68 2.37
N THR A 144 -13.84 5.56 2.63
CA THR A 144 -13.35 4.48 3.49
C THR A 144 -12.09 3.84 2.89
N GLY A 145 -12.09 3.56 1.59
CA GLY A 145 -10.91 3.04 0.90
C GLY A 145 -9.72 4.01 0.95
N ILE A 146 -9.96 5.31 0.74
CA ILE A 146 -8.94 6.38 0.87
C ILE A 146 -8.36 6.41 2.29
N LEU A 147 -9.21 6.34 3.32
CA LEU A 147 -8.79 6.34 4.71
C LEU A 147 -7.91 5.12 5.03
N ILE A 148 -8.35 3.92 4.65
CA ILE A 148 -7.59 2.67 4.85
C ILE A 148 -6.21 2.77 4.19
N ASN A 149 -6.16 3.25 2.94
CA ASN A 149 -4.89 3.39 2.20
C ASN A 149 -3.97 4.45 2.81
N SER A 150 -4.53 5.53 3.33
CA SER A 150 -3.76 6.57 4.03
C SER A 150 -3.13 6.03 5.31
N ILE A 151 -3.90 5.29 6.12
CA ILE A 151 -3.41 4.59 7.32
C ILE A 151 -2.33 3.57 6.94
N ALA A 152 -2.55 2.80 5.87
CA ALA A 152 -1.59 1.84 5.36
C ALA A 152 -0.25 2.51 5.01
N ALA A 153 -0.28 3.62 4.28
CA ALA A 153 0.93 4.35 3.88
C ALA A 153 1.71 4.84 5.11
N VAL A 154 1.03 5.45 6.09
CA VAL A 154 1.66 5.94 7.33
C VAL A 154 2.30 4.80 8.12
N ILE A 155 1.54 3.72 8.39
CA ILE A 155 2.06 2.56 9.12
C ILE A 155 3.24 1.91 8.37
N GLY A 156 3.14 1.81 7.05
CA GLY A 156 4.17 1.21 6.21
C GLY A 156 5.47 2.00 6.26
N LEU A 157 5.40 3.31 6.04
CA LEU A 157 6.57 4.21 6.07
C LEU A 157 7.22 4.21 7.47
N ALA A 158 6.42 4.33 8.52
CA ALA A 158 6.90 4.32 9.90
C ALA A 158 7.64 3.03 10.27
N ARG A 159 7.29 1.90 9.66
CA ARG A 159 7.89 0.58 9.96
C ARG A 159 9.02 0.19 9.02
N ILE A 160 9.00 0.62 7.76
CA ILE A 160 10.02 0.23 6.78
C ILE A 160 11.32 1.04 6.91
N LEU A 161 11.22 2.34 7.25
CA LEU A 161 12.39 3.22 7.33
C LEU A 161 13.38 2.80 8.44
N PRO A 162 12.95 2.50 9.68
CA PRO A 162 13.86 2.02 10.72
C PRO A 162 14.53 0.68 10.35
N HIS A 163 13.80 -0.18 9.64
CA HIS A 163 14.33 -1.46 9.18
C HIS A 163 15.47 -1.27 8.16
N MET A 164 15.31 -0.35 7.21
CA MET A 164 16.35 -0.03 6.23
C MET A 164 17.58 0.61 6.89
N GLN A 165 17.38 1.52 7.85
CA GLN A 165 18.48 2.18 8.56
C GLN A 165 19.30 1.18 9.39
N SER A 166 18.63 0.28 10.11
CA SER A 166 19.29 -0.79 10.88
C SER A 166 20.16 -1.68 9.97
N LYS A 167 19.63 -2.11 8.82
CA LYS A 167 20.37 -2.92 7.84
C LYS A 167 21.60 -2.19 7.30
N LYS A 168 21.47 -0.90 6.95
CA LYS A 168 22.58 -0.06 6.48
C LYS A 168 23.70 0.03 7.52
N ASN A 169 23.36 0.25 8.78
CA ASN A 169 24.33 0.33 9.88
C ASN A 169 25.09 -0.98 10.08
N GLN A 170 24.40 -2.13 10.00
CA GLN A 170 25.05 -3.44 10.09
C GLN A 170 26.04 -3.70 8.95
N THR A 171 25.75 -3.23 7.73
CA THR A 171 26.67 -3.33 6.60
C THR A 171 27.92 -2.50 6.83
N LEU A 172 27.78 -1.24 7.27
CA LEU A 172 28.91 -0.34 7.55
C LEU A 172 29.85 -0.92 8.60
N VAL A 173 29.32 -1.48 9.69
CA VAL A 173 30.11 -2.12 10.76
C VAL A 173 30.85 -3.36 10.27
N ARG A 174 30.35 -4.07 9.25
CA ARG A 174 31.03 -5.25 8.68
C ARG A 174 32.13 -4.90 7.68
N THR A 175 32.10 -3.70 7.12
CA THR A 175 33.07 -3.23 6.11
C THR A 175 34.16 -2.33 6.70
N ALA A 176 34.02 -1.91 7.96
CA ALA A 176 35.03 -1.20 8.73
C ALA A 176 35.91 -2.20 9.51
#